data_AF-T1GHV0-F1
#
_entry.id   AF-T1GHV0-F1
#
_cell.length_a   1.000
_cell.length_b   1.000
_cell.length_c   1.000
_cell.angle_alpha   90.00
_cell.angle_beta   90.00
_cell.angle_gamma   90.00
#
_symmetry.space_group_name_H-M   'P 1'
#
loop_
_entity.id
_entity.type
_entity.pdbx_description
1 polymer ?
#
loop_
_entity_poly.entity_id
_entity_poly.type
_entity_poly.pdbx_seq_one_letter_code
_entity_poly.pdbx_strand_id
1 'polypeptide(L)'
;STAALNICFYKTWKGDPGVIRPTQEQRFKTIIELSERGGVGFEPSSFCSACLVRRPIRSKHCSVCDRCVARFDHHCPWVGNCIGFKNHTYFMGFLWCLLICCSWMVWGGTTYYINQCNVTLSNGFVNGISSISQCNAWIGWCIGNALFHITSVLILTVCQTYLIFCLGMTTNEKMNRGRYRHFQENRGKSPFTRGPFNNFIDFFNFSCFGLAKPVQIDWMNYFDLHKNIEHEPS
;
A
#
# COMPACT_ATOMS: atom_id res chain seq x y z
N SER A 1 -10.75 -10.95 15.28
CA SER A 1 -9.86 -11.25 14.13
C SER A 1 -10.57 -11.05 12.79
N THR A 2 -11.74 -11.64 12.56
CA THR A 2 -12.49 -11.51 11.28
C THR A 2 -13.10 -10.13 11.02
N ALA A 3 -13.59 -9.44 12.05
CA ALA A 3 -14.16 -8.09 11.89
C ALA A 3 -13.10 -7.09 11.36
N ALA A 4 -11.89 -7.11 11.93
CA ALA A 4 -10.78 -6.26 11.49
C ALA A 4 -10.40 -6.53 10.01
N LEU A 5 -10.30 -7.80 9.62
CA LEU A 5 -10.07 -8.20 8.23
C LEU A 5 -11.11 -7.59 7.28
N ASN A 6 -12.39 -7.74 7.61
CA ASN A 6 -13.50 -7.23 6.78
C ASN A 6 -13.51 -5.70 6.72
N ILE A 7 -13.26 -5.02 7.83
CA ILE A 7 -13.17 -3.55 7.86
C ILE A 7 -12.02 -3.06 6.98
N CYS A 8 -10.82 -3.64 7.14
CA CYS A 8 -9.67 -3.29 6.34
C CYS A 8 -9.93 -3.54 4.85
N PHE A 9 -10.43 -4.74 4.51
CA PHE A 9 -10.77 -5.08 3.13
C PHE A 9 -11.81 -4.12 2.53
N TYR A 10 -12.90 -3.84 3.24
CA TYR A 10 -13.95 -2.92 2.77
C TYR A 10 -13.40 -1.51 2.55
N LYS A 11 -12.58 -0.99 3.48
CA LYS A 11 -11.94 0.32 3.35
C LYS A 11 -10.93 0.36 2.21
N THR A 12 -10.27 -0.74 1.89
CA THR A 12 -9.40 -0.82 0.72
C THR A 12 -10.19 -0.90 -0.59
N TRP A 13 -11.25 -1.71 -0.64
CA TRP A 13 -12.08 -1.93 -1.83
C TRP A 13 -12.94 -0.72 -2.19
N LYS A 14 -13.72 -0.21 -1.24
CA LYS A 14 -14.69 0.87 -1.45
C LYS A 14 -14.23 2.23 -0.95
N GLY A 15 -13.14 2.30 -0.19
CA GLY A 15 -12.62 3.57 0.31
C GLY A 15 -12.01 4.43 -0.80
N ASP A 16 -12.02 5.74 -0.56
CA ASP A 16 -11.30 6.71 -1.39
C ASP A 16 -9.79 6.48 -1.23
N PRO A 17 -9.03 6.15 -2.29
CA PRO A 17 -7.58 6.04 -2.23
C PRO A 17 -6.86 7.39 -2.13
N GLY A 18 -7.58 8.51 -2.20
CA GLY A 18 -7.02 9.85 -2.38
C GLY A 18 -7.18 10.33 -3.82
N VAL A 19 -8.38 10.17 -4.38
CA VAL A 19 -8.70 10.61 -5.74
C VAL A 19 -8.65 12.13 -5.81
N ILE A 20 -7.85 12.65 -6.74
CA ILE A 20 -7.75 14.08 -7.02
C ILE A 20 -8.94 14.46 -7.91
N ARG A 21 -9.84 15.28 -7.37
CA ARG A 21 -11.07 15.72 -8.03
C ARG A 21 -11.00 17.23 -8.32
N PRO A 22 -10.38 17.64 -9.43
CA PRO A 22 -10.28 19.05 -9.77
C PRO A 22 -11.64 19.62 -10.17
N THR A 23 -11.95 20.83 -9.69
CA THR A 23 -13.09 21.62 -10.19
C THR A 23 -12.82 22.10 -11.62
N GLN A 24 -13.85 22.54 -12.35
CA GLN A 24 -13.64 23.14 -13.67
C GLN A 24 -12.69 24.33 -13.61
N GLU A 25 -12.86 25.21 -12.62
CA GLU A 25 -11.98 26.35 -12.38
C GLU A 25 -10.51 25.91 -12.19
N GLN A 26 -10.26 24.86 -11.40
CA GLN A 26 -8.90 24.33 -11.21
C GLN A 26 -8.31 23.77 -12.51
N ARG A 27 -9.13 23.14 -13.36
CA ARG A 27 -8.69 22.67 -14.68
C ARG A 27 -8.33 23.84 -15.58
N PHE A 28 -9.19 24.86 -15.67
CA PHE A 28 -8.92 26.08 -16.45
C PHE A 28 -7.65 26.77 -15.96
N LYS A 29 -7.51 26.96 -14.64
CA LYS A 29 -6.31 27.54 -14.03
C LYS A 29 -5.06 26.73 -14.36
N THR A 30 -5.12 25.40 -14.31
CA THR A 30 -3.98 24.53 -14.69
C THR A 30 -3.61 24.73 -16.16
N ILE A 31 -4.59 24.82 -17.06
CA ILE A 31 -4.35 25.01 -18.50
C ILE A 31 -3.73 26.39 -18.77
N ILE A 32 -4.26 27.43 -18.14
CA ILE A 32 -3.71 28.79 -18.25
C ILE A 32 -2.28 28.83 -17.71
N GLU A 33 -2.04 28.29 -16.51
CA GLU A 33 -0.69 28.21 -15.93
C GLU A 33 0.29 27.47 -16.84
N LEU A 34 -0.15 26.36 -17.46
CA LEU A 34 0.65 25.61 -18.42
C LEU A 34 0.96 26.42 -19.68
N SER A 35 -0.01 27.19 -20.18
CA SER A 35 0.14 28.03 -21.37
C SER A 35 1.02 29.25 -21.13
N GLU A 36 0.90 29.91 -19.98
CA GLU A 36 1.60 31.16 -19.67
C GLU A 36 3.04 30.95 -19.22
N ARG A 37 3.28 29.94 -18.38
CA ARG A 37 4.62 29.69 -17.80
C ARG A 37 5.49 28.80 -18.68
N GLY A 38 4.90 28.13 -19.67
CA GLY A 38 5.56 27.06 -20.41
C GLY A 38 6.12 25.99 -19.46
N GLY A 39 7.31 25.47 -19.75
CA GLY A 39 8.00 24.50 -18.87
C GLY A 39 8.66 25.12 -17.62
N VAL A 40 8.63 26.45 -17.46
CA VAL A 40 9.35 27.14 -16.38
C VAL A 40 8.44 27.24 -15.15
N GLY A 41 8.67 26.37 -14.16
CA GLY A 41 7.86 26.28 -12.92
C GLY A 41 6.73 25.26 -12.96
N PHE A 42 6.58 24.56 -14.08
CA PHE A 42 5.65 23.47 -14.26
C PHE A 42 6.34 22.32 -14.99
N GLU A 43 6.81 21.33 -14.23
CA GLU A 43 7.41 20.10 -14.80
C GLU A 43 6.37 19.42 -15.71
N PRO A 44 6.64 19.20 -17.01
CA PRO A 44 5.68 18.55 -17.91
C PRO A 44 5.23 17.17 -17.38
N SER A 45 6.13 16.49 -16.68
CA SER A 45 5.87 15.22 -16.00
C SER A 45 4.88 15.33 -14.82
N SER A 46 4.55 16.54 -14.34
CA SER A 46 3.55 16.79 -13.31
C SER A 46 2.16 17.06 -13.87
N PHE A 47 1.98 17.24 -15.19
CA PHE A 47 0.64 17.35 -15.76
C PHE A 47 0.00 15.99 -15.95
N CYS A 48 -1.31 15.91 -15.77
CA CYS A 48 -2.11 14.82 -16.30
C CYS A 48 -3.03 15.36 -17.40
N SER A 49 -2.79 14.96 -18.64
CA SER A 49 -3.61 15.31 -19.79
C SER A 49 -5.02 14.73 -19.72
N ALA A 50 -5.18 13.51 -19.20
CA ALA A 50 -6.51 12.87 -19.05
C ALA A 50 -7.40 13.60 -18.03
N CYS A 51 -6.85 14.00 -16.88
CA CYS A 51 -7.61 14.66 -15.83
C CYS A 51 -7.55 16.20 -15.88
N LEU A 52 -6.75 16.77 -16.80
CA LEU A 52 -6.48 18.20 -16.97
C LEU A 52 -6.10 18.89 -15.65
N VAL A 53 -5.18 18.28 -14.89
CA VAL A 53 -4.79 18.74 -13.56
C VAL A 53 -3.29 18.66 -13.36
N ARG A 54 -2.76 19.61 -12.60
CA ARG A 54 -1.43 19.50 -12.01
C ARG A 54 -1.45 18.41 -10.95
N ARG A 55 -0.64 17.39 -11.13
CA ARG A 55 -0.47 16.29 -10.18
C ARG A 55 0.37 16.77 -8.99
N PRO A 56 -0.13 16.63 -7.75
CA PRO A 56 0.71 16.70 -6.56
C PRO A 56 1.87 15.73 -6.65
N ILE A 57 2.93 16.00 -5.89
CA ILE A 57 4.06 15.08 -5.80
C ILE A 57 3.59 13.70 -5.35
N ARG A 58 4.28 12.65 -5.82
CA ARG A 58 3.95 11.24 -5.54
C ARG A 58 2.59 10.78 -6.07
N SER A 59 1.82 11.62 -6.75
CA SER A 59 0.55 11.23 -7.37
C SER A 59 0.76 10.65 -8.78
N LYS A 60 -0.18 9.81 -9.22
CA LYS A 60 -0.15 9.21 -10.56
C LYS A 60 -1.57 9.05 -11.09
N HIS A 61 -1.69 9.11 -12.42
CA HIS A 61 -2.91 8.73 -13.12
C HIS A 61 -2.93 7.21 -13.29
N CYS A 62 -3.98 6.57 -12.78
CA CYS A 62 -4.24 5.15 -13.02
C CYS A 62 -5.17 5.03 -14.22
N SER A 63 -4.67 4.53 -15.35
CA SER A 63 -5.47 4.34 -16.56
C SER A 63 -6.60 3.32 -16.39
N VAL A 64 -6.40 2.32 -15.52
CA VAL A 64 -7.43 1.30 -15.22
C VAL A 64 -8.63 1.90 -14.50
N CYS A 65 -8.38 2.85 -13.58
CA CYS A 65 -9.45 3.52 -12.83
C CYS A 65 -9.83 4.89 -13.40
N ASP A 66 -9.19 5.31 -14.49
CA ASP A 66 -9.30 6.62 -15.13
C ASP A 66 -9.33 7.81 -14.16
N ARG A 67 -8.35 7.85 -13.24
CA ARG A 67 -8.27 8.92 -12.23
C ARG A 67 -6.86 9.12 -11.69
N CYS A 68 -6.57 10.36 -11.31
CA CYS A 68 -5.39 10.71 -10.53
C CYS A 68 -5.58 10.36 -9.06
N VAL A 69 -4.58 9.72 -8.46
CA VAL A 69 -4.56 9.30 -7.05
C VAL A 69 -3.32 9.88 -6.37
N ALA A 70 -3.50 10.57 -5.26
CA ALA A 70 -2.42 11.11 -4.43
C ALA A 70 -1.62 10.00 -3.75
N ARG A 71 -0.30 10.21 -3.60
CA ARG A 71 0.66 9.23 -3.06
C ARG A 71 0.37 7.81 -3.58
N PHE A 72 0.31 7.69 -4.91
CA PHE A 72 -0.11 6.46 -5.57
C PHE A 72 0.89 5.34 -5.32
N ASP A 73 0.38 4.19 -4.89
CA ASP A 73 1.18 2.98 -4.70
C ASP A 73 1.05 2.05 -5.90
N HIS A 74 -0.14 1.52 -6.14
CA HIS A 74 -0.45 0.68 -7.29
C HIS A 74 -1.97 0.58 -7.51
N HIS A 75 -2.37 0.05 -8.67
CA HIS A 75 -3.71 -0.49 -8.85
C HIS A 75 -3.67 -1.96 -8.44
N CYS A 76 -4.54 -2.36 -7.51
CA CYS A 76 -4.59 -3.72 -7.00
C CYS A 76 -5.82 -4.45 -7.56
N PRO A 77 -5.63 -5.45 -8.44
CA PRO A 77 -6.75 -6.22 -9.01
C PRO A 77 -7.53 -6.98 -7.93
N TRP A 78 -6.85 -7.47 -6.88
CA TRP A 78 -7.44 -8.28 -5.82
C TRP A 78 -8.48 -7.53 -4.98
N VAL A 79 -8.34 -6.21 -4.86
CA VAL A 79 -9.30 -5.34 -4.16
C VAL A 79 -10.13 -4.52 -5.14
N GLY A 80 -9.88 -4.61 -6.45
CA GLY A 80 -10.57 -3.85 -7.49
C GLY A 80 -10.46 -2.32 -7.32
N ASN A 81 -9.38 -1.83 -6.70
CA ASN A 81 -9.22 -0.40 -6.39
C ASN A 81 -7.74 0.02 -6.43
N CYS A 82 -7.49 1.32 -6.53
CA CYS A 82 -6.14 1.85 -6.32
C CYS A 82 -5.78 1.81 -4.83
N ILE A 83 -4.49 1.60 -4.55
CA ILE A 83 -3.88 1.83 -3.25
C ILE A 83 -3.14 3.17 -3.32
N GLY A 84 -3.47 4.08 -2.43
CA GLY A 84 -2.95 5.43 -2.41
C GLY A 84 -3.05 6.08 -1.04
N PHE A 85 -2.85 7.39 -0.98
CA PHE A 85 -2.72 8.16 0.26
C PHE A 85 -3.72 7.77 1.36
N LYS A 86 -5.02 7.75 1.05
CA LYS A 86 -6.08 7.63 2.07
C LYS A 86 -6.46 6.19 2.44
N ASN A 87 -6.01 5.18 1.69
CA ASN A 87 -6.35 3.78 1.96
C ASN A 87 -5.15 2.84 2.13
N HIS A 88 -3.92 3.35 2.04
CA HIS A 88 -2.72 2.52 2.16
C HIS A 88 -2.60 1.83 3.53
N THR A 89 -2.97 2.51 4.61
CA THR A 89 -2.96 1.94 5.97
C THR A 89 -3.95 0.79 6.11
N TYR A 90 -5.14 0.90 5.53
CA TYR A 90 -6.13 -0.17 5.49
C TYR A 90 -5.66 -1.35 4.64
N PHE A 91 -4.96 -1.10 3.54
CA PHE A 91 -4.35 -2.18 2.74
C PHE A 91 -3.30 -2.95 3.54
N MET A 92 -2.39 -2.27 4.24
CA MET A 92 -1.42 -2.93 5.12
C MET A 92 -2.13 -3.71 6.25
N GLY A 93 -3.15 -3.12 6.88
CA GLY A 93 -3.97 -3.80 7.89
C GLY A 93 -4.67 -5.05 7.35
N PHE A 94 -5.16 -5.00 6.11
CA PHE A 94 -5.76 -6.14 5.42
C PHE A 94 -4.75 -7.27 5.23
N LEU A 95 -3.54 -6.98 4.76
CA LEU A 95 -2.49 -8.00 4.59
C LEU A 95 -2.10 -8.67 5.91
N TRP A 96 -1.89 -7.89 6.98
CA TRP A 96 -1.57 -8.42 8.30
C TRP A 96 -2.72 -9.26 8.88
N CYS A 97 -3.97 -8.78 8.78
CA CYS A 97 -5.13 -9.55 9.23
C CYS A 97 -5.31 -10.85 8.43
N LEU A 98 -5.04 -10.82 7.12
CA LEU A 98 -5.12 -11.99 6.26
C LEU A 98 -4.08 -13.05 6.66
N LEU A 99 -2.84 -12.64 6.94
CA LEU A 99 -1.80 -13.54 7.46
C LEU A 99 -2.22 -14.19 8.78
N ILE A 100 -2.75 -13.41 9.72
CA ILE A 100 -3.24 -13.92 11.01
C ILE A 100 -4.38 -14.91 10.79
N CYS A 101 -5.37 -14.58 9.95
CA CYS A 101 -6.51 -15.45 9.68
C CYS A 101 -6.09 -16.77 8.99
N CYS A 102 -5.20 -16.72 8.00
CA CYS A 102 -4.69 -17.93 7.36
C CYS A 102 -3.87 -18.78 8.34
N SER A 103 -3.03 -18.16 9.18
CA SER A 103 -2.24 -18.88 10.19
C SER A 103 -3.13 -19.56 11.23
N TRP A 104 -4.19 -18.86 11.67
CA TRP A 104 -5.21 -19.41 12.55
C TRP A 104 -5.94 -20.60 11.92
N MET A 105 -6.25 -20.53 10.61
CA MET A 105 -6.88 -21.64 9.89
C MET A 105 -5.98 -22.87 9.79
N VAL A 106 -4.68 -22.70 9.53
CA VAL A 106 -3.70 -23.81 9.54
C VAL A 106 -3.59 -24.43 10.93
N TRP A 107 -3.49 -23.60 11.96
CA TRP A 107 -3.40 -24.07 13.35
C TRP A 107 -4.65 -24.84 13.78
N GLY A 108 -5.84 -24.29 13.52
CA GLY A 108 -7.11 -24.94 13.84
C GLY A 108 -7.32 -26.24 13.06
N GLY A 109 -6.99 -26.24 11.76
CA GLY A 109 -7.07 -27.42 10.91
C GLY A 109 -6.10 -28.54 11.35
N THR A 110 -4.85 -28.19 11.68
CA THR A 110 -3.88 -29.14 12.23
C THR A 110 -4.34 -29.72 13.57
N THR A 111 -4.88 -28.87 14.45
CA THR A 111 -5.42 -29.29 15.76
C THR A 111 -6.61 -30.24 15.60
N TYR A 112 -7.49 -29.99 14.62
CA TYR A 112 -8.58 -30.89 14.28
C TYR A 112 -8.06 -32.28 13.86
N TYR A 113 -7.07 -32.35 12.96
CA TYR A 113 -6.51 -33.62 12.51
C TYR A 113 -5.81 -34.42 13.62
N ILE A 114 -5.11 -33.74 14.52
CA ILE A 114 -4.45 -34.39 15.66
C ILE A 114 -5.50 -34.97 16.61
N ASN A 115 -6.51 -34.17 16.99
CA ASN A 115 -7.44 -34.56 18.05
C ASN A 115 -8.59 -35.47 17.59
N GLN A 116 -9.06 -35.33 16.35
CA GLN A 116 -10.23 -36.06 15.85
C GLN A 116 -9.87 -37.24 14.95
N CYS A 117 -8.74 -37.14 14.25
CA CYS A 117 -8.32 -38.14 13.26
C CYS A 117 -7.07 -38.92 13.70
N ASN A 118 -6.47 -38.55 14.84
CA ASN A 118 -5.24 -39.12 15.39
C ASN A 118 -4.10 -39.20 14.35
N VAL A 119 -4.03 -38.22 13.44
CA VAL A 119 -3.05 -38.20 12.36
C VAL A 119 -1.69 -37.75 12.92
N THR A 120 -0.70 -38.63 12.85
CA THR A 120 0.69 -38.33 13.18
C THR A 120 1.54 -38.27 11.91
N LEU A 121 2.42 -37.26 11.84
CA LEU A 121 3.37 -37.05 10.72
C LEU A 121 4.47 -38.13 10.63
N SER A 122 4.48 -39.10 11.55
CA SER A 122 5.51 -40.15 11.63
C SER A 122 5.50 -41.12 10.45
N ASN A 123 4.38 -41.25 9.74
CA ASN A 123 4.19 -42.30 8.73
C ASN A 123 4.56 -41.88 7.30
N GLY A 124 5.21 -40.73 7.12
CA GLY A 124 5.62 -40.20 5.80
C GLY A 124 4.53 -39.39 5.09
N PHE A 125 4.93 -38.58 4.10
CA PHE A 125 4.08 -37.58 3.45
C PHE A 125 2.85 -38.16 2.74
N VAL A 126 3.03 -39.25 1.97
CA VAL A 126 1.95 -39.89 1.20
C VAL A 126 0.88 -40.48 2.12
N ASN A 127 1.31 -41.16 3.19
CA ASN A 127 0.39 -41.71 4.18
C ASN A 127 -0.32 -40.58 4.95
N GLY A 128 0.36 -39.48 5.24
CA GLY A 128 -0.25 -38.28 5.82
C GLY A 128 -1.37 -37.70 4.95
N ILE A 129 -1.17 -37.57 3.64
CA ILE A 129 -2.21 -37.10 2.71
C ILE A 129 -3.39 -38.07 2.66
N SER A 130 -3.13 -39.37 2.61
CA SER A 130 -4.19 -40.39 2.60
C SER A 130 -5.04 -40.29 3.87
N SER A 131 -4.42 -40.18 5.04
CA SER A 131 -5.13 -40.06 6.32
C SER A 131 -5.94 -38.76 6.44
N ILE A 132 -5.40 -37.64 5.96
CA ILE A 132 -6.12 -36.36 5.86
C ILE A 132 -7.37 -36.50 4.99
N SER A 133 -7.22 -37.13 3.83
CA SER A 133 -8.30 -37.29 2.84
C SER A 133 -9.42 -38.20 3.36
N GLN A 134 -9.08 -39.28 4.06
CA GLN A 134 -10.04 -40.21 4.65
C GLN A 134 -10.80 -39.62 5.83
N CYS A 135 -10.19 -38.70 6.59
CA CYS A 135 -10.87 -38.07 7.71
C CYS A 135 -11.79 -36.91 7.28
N ASN A 136 -11.23 -35.89 6.61
CA ASN A 136 -12.03 -34.76 6.13
C ASN A 136 -11.31 -33.97 5.02
N ALA A 137 -11.46 -34.42 3.76
CA ALA A 137 -10.81 -33.78 2.62
C ALA A 137 -11.08 -32.25 2.50
N TRP A 138 -12.23 -31.75 2.96
CA TRP A 138 -12.56 -30.32 2.94
C TRP A 138 -11.64 -29.50 3.85
N ILE A 139 -11.41 -29.93 5.08
CA ILE A 139 -10.49 -29.22 5.99
C ILE A 139 -9.06 -29.28 5.44
N GLY A 140 -8.68 -30.40 4.82
CA GLY A 140 -7.37 -30.55 4.16
C GLY A 140 -7.19 -29.56 3.01
N TRP A 141 -8.22 -29.42 2.18
CA TRP A 141 -8.28 -28.42 1.11
C TRP A 141 -8.16 -26.99 1.64
N CYS A 142 -8.89 -26.65 2.72
CA CYS A 142 -8.80 -25.34 3.36
C CYS A 142 -7.39 -25.03 3.86
N ILE A 143 -6.71 -25.98 4.52
CA ILE A 143 -5.31 -25.82 4.96
C ILE A 143 -4.39 -25.60 3.76
N GLY A 144 -4.53 -26.40 2.71
CA GLY A 144 -3.72 -26.27 1.49
C GLY A 144 -3.84 -24.87 0.87
N ASN A 145 -5.06 -24.35 0.75
CA ASN A 145 -5.30 -22.98 0.28
C ASN A 145 -4.70 -21.92 1.22
N ALA A 146 -4.84 -22.09 2.53
CA ALA A 146 -4.22 -21.18 3.50
C ALA A 146 -2.70 -21.12 3.32
N LEU A 147 -2.03 -22.27 3.18
CA LEU A 147 -0.58 -22.32 3.03
C LEU A 147 -0.13 -21.60 1.75
N PHE A 148 -0.82 -21.82 0.63
CA PHE A 148 -0.55 -21.12 -0.62
C PHE A 148 -0.69 -19.59 -0.49
N HIS A 149 -1.76 -19.14 0.17
CA HIS A 149 -1.98 -17.71 0.42
C HIS A 149 -0.98 -17.12 1.41
N ILE A 150 -0.55 -17.85 2.44
CA ILE A 150 0.45 -17.38 3.41
C ILE A 150 1.75 -17.02 2.68
N THR A 151 2.26 -17.88 1.80
CA THR A 151 3.53 -17.61 1.11
C THR A 151 3.47 -16.33 0.28
N SER A 152 2.43 -16.18 -0.55
CA SER A 152 2.30 -15.01 -1.43
C SER A 152 2.03 -13.71 -0.65
N VAL A 153 1.16 -13.75 0.35
CA VAL A 153 0.81 -12.59 1.17
C VAL A 153 1.98 -12.18 2.08
N LEU A 154 2.76 -13.14 2.59
CA LEU A 154 3.92 -12.85 3.44
C LEU A 154 4.98 -12.08 2.65
N ILE A 155 5.33 -12.54 1.45
CA ILE A 155 6.30 -11.85 0.59
C ILE A 155 5.82 -10.43 0.29
N LEU A 156 4.56 -10.28 -0.11
CA LEU A 156 3.97 -8.97 -0.39
C LEU A 156 4.03 -8.06 0.85
N THR A 157 3.65 -8.56 2.02
CA THR A 157 3.64 -7.79 3.27
C THR A 157 5.04 -7.33 3.64
N VAL A 158 6.04 -8.21 3.59
CA VAL A 158 7.44 -7.88 3.88
C VAL A 158 7.96 -6.83 2.91
N CYS A 159 7.72 -6.99 1.61
CA CYS A 159 8.13 -6.01 0.61
C CYS A 159 7.49 -4.64 0.86
N GLN A 160 6.18 -4.57 1.07
CA GLN A 160 5.48 -3.31 1.32
C GLN A 160 5.96 -2.64 2.61
N THR A 161 6.10 -3.41 3.69
CA THR A 161 6.66 -2.94 4.96
C THR A 161 8.06 -2.35 4.78
N TYR A 162 8.94 -3.01 4.01
CA TYR A 162 10.27 -2.51 3.72
C TYR A 162 10.25 -1.21 2.89
N LEU A 163 9.41 -1.13 1.85
CA LEU A 163 9.28 0.08 1.04
C LEU A 163 8.76 1.27 1.86
N ILE A 164 7.72 1.06 2.65
CA ILE A 164 7.07 2.12 3.42
C ILE A 164 7.95 2.55 4.58
N PHE A 165 8.41 1.62 5.42
CA PHE A 165 9.12 1.97 6.64
C PHE A 165 10.60 2.22 6.38
N CYS A 166 11.32 1.31 5.73
CA CYS A 166 12.77 1.48 5.57
C CYS A 166 13.12 2.51 4.50
N LEU A 167 12.35 2.58 3.40
CA LEU A 167 12.68 3.45 2.27
C LEU A 167 11.83 4.71 2.15
N GLY A 168 10.68 4.79 2.82
CA GLY A 168 9.76 5.93 2.66
C GLY A 168 9.20 6.06 1.24
N MET A 169 9.12 4.96 0.49
CA MET A 169 8.70 4.93 -0.92
C MET A 169 7.40 4.15 -1.13
N THR A 170 6.67 4.48 -2.17
CA THR A 170 5.61 3.65 -2.72
C THR A 170 6.16 2.61 -3.69
N THR A 171 5.40 1.56 -3.99
CA THR A 171 5.73 0.55 -5.02
C THR A 171 5.98 1.22 -6.36
N ASN A 172 5.09 2.12 -6.78
CA ASN A 172 5.24 2.87 -8.02
C ASN A 172 6.52 3.69 -8.06
N GLU A 173 6.89 4.35 -6.96
CA GLU A 173 8.14 5.12 -6.85
C GLU A 173 9.37 4.23 -6.97
N LYS A 174 9.39 3.09 -6.27
CA LYS A 174 10.49 2.14 -6.35
C LYS A 174 10.67 1.61 -7.77
N MET A 175 9.58 1.22 -8.43
CA MET A 175 9.62 0.66 -9.78
C MET A 175 10.00 1.70 -10.83
N ASN A 176 9.56 2.94 -10.67
CA ASN A 176 9.80 4.02 -11.63
C ASN A 176 10.85 5.02 -11.13
N ARG A 177 11.74 4.61 -10.23
CA ARG A 177 12.72 5.50 -9.57
C ARG A 177 13.53 6.34 -10.56
N GLY A 178 13.91 5.74 -11.69
CA GLY A 178 14.70 6.39 -12.73
C GLY A 178 13.92 7.43 -13.54
N ARG A 179 12.61 7.56 -13.37
CA ARG A 179 11.77 8.55 -14.06
C ARG A 179 11.52 9.82 -13.24
N TYR A 180 11.82 9.80 -11.94
CA TYR A 180 11.55 10.92 -11.05
C TYR A 180 12.83 11.69 -10.73
N ARG A 181 12.86 12.98 -11.08
CA ARG A 181 14.02 13.86 -10.91
C ARG A 181 14.55 13.89 -9.47
N HIS A 182 13.65 14.00 -8.48
CA HIS A 182 14.04 14.03 -7.06
C HIS A 182 14.71 12.74 -6.55
N PHE A 183 14.48 11.58 -7.20
CA PHE A 183 15.25 10.37 -6.89
C PHE A 183 16.56 10.33 -7.66
N GLN A 184 16.61 10.82 -8.91
CA GLN A 184 17.85 10.89 -9.68
C GLN A 184 18.88 11.81 -9.00
N GLU A 185 18.45 13.00 -8.58
CA GLU A 185 19.27 13.99 -7.89
C GLU A 185 19.79 13.47 -6.54
N ASN A 186 18.97 12.66 -5.84
CA ASN A 186 19.32 12.10 -4.53
C ASN A 186 19.94 10.69 -4.62
N ARG A 187 20.64 10.35 -5.72
CA ARG A 187 21.32 9.05 -5.93
C ARG A 187 20.43 7.83 -5.68
N GLY A 188 19.16 7.93 -6.02
CA GLY A 188 18.13 6.90 -5.83
C GLY A 188 17.58 6.78 -4.41
N LYS A 189 17.99 7.63 -3.47
CA LYS A 189 17.44 7.68 -2.11
C LYS A 189 16.16 8.50 -2.09
N SER A 190 15.22 8.07 -1.26
CA SER A 190 13.97 8.81 -1.10
C SER A 190 14.19 10.10 -0.33
N PRO A 191 13.79 11.28 -0.85
CA PRO A 191 13.77 12.51 -0.06
C PRO A 191 12.66 12.52 0.99
N PHE A 192 11.73 11.55 0.93
CA PHE A 192 10.58 11.46 1.83
C PHE A 192 10.84 10.59 3.05
N THR A 193 12.02 9.97 3.17
CA THR A 193 12.35 9.10 4.31
C THR A 193 12.83 9.93 5.50
N ARG A 194 12.32 9.62 6.70
CA ARG A 194 12.78 10.17 7.98
C ARG A 194 13.42 9.08 8.87
N GLY A 195 13.77 7.96 8.26
CA GLY A 195 14.24 6.76 8.95
C GLY A 195 13.10 5.79 9.32
N PRO A 196 13.42 4.50 9.56
CA PRO A 196 12.41 3.44 9.71
C PRO A 196 11.32 3.72 10.75
N PHE A 197 11.73 4.19 11.93
CA PHE A 197 10.83 4.46 13.05
C PHE A 197 9.90 5.65 12.77
N ASN A 198 10.44 6.76 12.26
CA ASN A 198 9.63 7.94 11.94
C ASN A 198 8.69 7.70 10.76
N ASN A 199 9.12 6.95 9.74
CA ASN A 199 8.25 6.57 8.63
C ASN A 199 7.07 5.70 9.09
N PHE A 200 7.29 4.80 10.05
CA PHE A 200 6.23 4.01 10.67
C PHE A 200 5.23 4.90 11.40
N ILE A 201 5.72 5.83 12.24
CA ILE A 201 4.91 6.80 12.96
C ILE A 201 4.07 7.66 11.99
N ASP A 202 4.71 8.20 10.96
CA ASP A 202 4.07 9.04 9.95
C ASP A 202 3.02 8.26 9.16
N PHE A 203 3.30 7.00 8.81
CA PHE A 203 2.39 6.16 8.04
C PHE A 203 1.11 5.81 8.81
N PHE A 204 1.22 5.43 10.08
CA PHE A 204 0.05 5.10 10.90
C PHE A 204 -0.58 6.30 11.61
N ASN A 205 0.00 7.50 11.46
CA ASN A 205 -0.40 8.70 12.20
C ASN A 205 -0.44 8.44 13.72
N PHE A 206 0.58 7.75 14.24
CA PHE A 206 0.65 7.39 15.65
C PHE A 206 1.20 8.56 16.46
N SER A 207 0.46 9.04 17.47
CA SER A 207 0.94 10.04 18.42
C SER A 207 1.02 9.46 19.83
N CYS A 208 2.17 9.58 20.50
CA CYS A 208 2.33 9.14 21.89
C CYS A 208 2.96 10.25 22.72
N PHE A 209 2.14 10.93 23.54
CA PHE A 209 2.51 11.88 24.59
C PHE A 209 3.76 12.76 24.32
N GLY A 210 3.92 13.26 23.09
CA GLY A 210 5.05 14.10 22.68
C GLY A 210 6.35 13.37 22.30
N LEU A 211 6.50 12.07 22.59
CA LEU A 211 7.66 11.25 22.21
C LEU A 211 7.64 10.83 20.73
N ALA A 212 6.44 10.69 20.17
CA ALA A 212 6.22 10.40 18.75
C ALA A 212 5.23 11.42 18.20
N LYS A 213 5.70 12.30 17.31
CA LYS A 213 4.87 13.28 16.60
C LYS A 213 4.94 13.01 15.08
N PRO A 214 3.84 12.53 14.48
CA PRO A 214 3.82 12.27 13.05
C PRO A 214 3.84 13.58 12.27
N VAL A 215 4.58 13.62 11.16
CA VAL A 215 4.54 14.73 10.21
C VAL A 215 3.41 14.45 9.22
N GLN A 216 2.31 15.18 9.39
CA GLN A 216 1.16 15.10 8.51
C GLN A 216 1.39 15.95 7.26
N ILE A 217 1.61 15.28 6.14
CA ILE A 217 1.73 15.91 4.83
C ILE A 217 0.43 15.68 4.06
N ASP A 218 -0.21 16.77 3.63
CA ASP A 218 -1.33 16.69 2.72
C ASP A 218 -0.85 16.39 1.30
N TRP A 219 -0.70 15.10 0.99
CA TRP A 219 -0.28 14.64 -0.33
C TRP A 219 -1.29 14.95 -1.44
N MET A 220 -2.49 15.44 -1.11
CA MET A 220 -3.45 15.92 -2.11
C MET A 220 -3.10 17.31 -2.64
N ASN A 221 -2.34 18.10 -1.88
CA ASN A 221 -2.03 19.50 -2.18
C ASN A 221 -0.53 19.84 -2.07
N TYR A 222 0.33 18.83 -1.96
CA TYR A 222 1.78 19.02 -1.92
C TYR A 222 2.37 18.97 -3.33
N PHE A 223 2.91 20.08 -3.84
CA PHE A 223 3.39 20.18 -5.23
C PHE A 223 4.89 20.35 -5.40
N ASP A 224 5.60 20.82 -4.37
CA ASP A 224 6.99 21.24 -4.49
C ASP A 224 7.80 20.83 -3.26
N LEU A 225 8.98 20.23 -3.48
CA LEU A 225 9.88 19.80 -2.40
C LEU A 225 10.58 21.00 -1.74
N HIS A 226 10.83 22.07 -2.50
CA HIS A 226 11.70 23.17 -2.06
C HIS A 226 10.97 24.31 -1.34
N LYS A 227 9.64 24.43 -1.49
CA LYS A 227 8.86 25.51 -0.85
C LYS A 227 8.79 25.45 0.68
N ASN A 228 9.14 24.33 1.31
CA ASN A 228 9.08 24.19 2.77
C ASN A 228 10.41 24.51 3.48
N ILE A 229 11.49 24.78 2.76
CA ILE A 229 12.79 25.16 3.37
C ILE A 229 12.78 26.65 3.78
N GLU A 230 11.92 27.47 3.17
CA GLU A 230 11.82 28.92 3.47
C GLU A 230 10.93 29.26 4.69
N HIS A 231 10.45 28.26 5.44
CA HIS A 231 9.56 28.45 6.60
C HIS A 231 10.02 27.79 7.90
N GLU A 232 11.26 27.30 7.99
CA GLU A 232 11.90 27.11 9.30
C GLU A 232 12.65 28.40 9.67
N PRO A 233 12.19 29.17 10.66
CA PRO A 233 13.01 30.25 11.20
C PRO A 233 14.24 29.62 11.85
N SER A 234 15.41 30.14 11.46
CA SER A 234 16.72 29.92 12.09
C SER A 234 16.68 30.18 13.60
#